data_AF-A0A358D9Y7-F1
#
_entry.id   AF-A0A358D9Y7-F1
#
_cell.length_a   1.000
_cell.length_b   1.000
_cell.length_c   1.000
_cell.angle_alpha   90.00
_cell.angle_beta   90.00
_cell.angle_gamma   90.00
#
_symmetry.space_group_name_H-M   'P 1'
#
loop_
_entity.id
_entity.type
_entity.pdbx_description
1 polymer ?
#
loop_
_entity_poly.entity_id
_entity_poly.type
_entity_poly.pdbx_seq_one_letter_code
_entity_poly.pdbx_strand_id
1 'polypeptide(L)'
;MVTPMVYWGSSYAYSTETAWVWYEGHAKAAANVYSGQRIIQVCIQFQRSGVGIADKRCSSASSNGSYWSSGPDVVSYATDSLGFDDPQTIMYIWTTRINPQIL
;
A
#
# COMPACT_ATOMS: atom_id res chain seq x y z
N MET A 1 -10.36 -13.91 -7.93
CA MET A 1 -9.15 -13.15 -7.57
C MET A 1 -9.45 -12.35 -6.32
N VAL A 2 -8.65 -12.47 -5.26
CA VAL A 2 -8.86 -11.69 -4.03
C VAL A 2 -8.03 -10.43 -4.18
N THR A 3 -8.68 -9.28 -4.36
CA THR A 3 -7.99 -7.99 -4.35
C THR A 3 -7.51 -7.73 -2.92
N PRO A 4 -6.19 -7.65 -2.67
CA PRO A 4 -5.68 -7.38 -1.34
C PRO A 4 -6.16 -5.99 -0.92
N MET A 5 -6.90 -5.95 0.18
CA MET A 5 -7.52 -4.74 0.72
C MET A 5 -7.35 -4.75 2.23
N VAL A 6 -6.61 -3.77 2.75
CA VAL A 6 -6.35 -3.63 4.17
C VAL A 6 -6.56 -2.18 4.60
N TYR A 7 -7.50 -1.99 5.52
CA TYR A 7 -7.77 -0.71 6.15
C TYR A 7 -7.36 -0.76 7.62
N TRP A 8 -6.66 0.28 8.05
CA TRP A 8 -6.29 0.51 9.44
C TRP A 8 -6.87 1.84 9.91
N GLY A 9 -8.16 2.09 9.64
CA GLY A 9 -8.76 3.42 9.77
C GLY A 9 -8.41 4.30 8.57
N SER A 10 -7.88 5.49 8.81
CA SER A 10 -7.54 6.44 7.74
C SER A 10 -6.31 6.05 6.91
N SER A 11 -5.46 5.15 7.42
CA SER A 11 -4.37 4.53 6.65
C SER A 11 -4.88 3.26 5.97
N TYR A 12 -4.51 3.07 4.71
CA TYR A 12 -5.00 1.94 3.91
C TYR A 12 -4.03 1.54 2.81
N ALA A 13 -4.21 0.31 2.33
CA ALA A 13 -3.74 -0.10 1.02
C ALA A 13 -4.77 -1.03 0.38
N TYR A 14 -5.05 -0.82 -0.90
CA TYR A 14 -5.97 -1.67 -1.64
C TYR A 14 -5.57 -1.75 -3.11
N SER A 15 -6.00 -2.80 -3.79
CA SER A 15 -5.92 -2.88 -5.23
C SER A 15 -7.32 -3.00 -5.84
N THR A 16 -7.48 -2.48 -7.04
CA THR A 16 -8.66 -2.65 -7.90
C THR A 16 -8.22 -3.14 -9.27
N GLU A 17 -9.06 -3.94 -9.91
CA GLU A 17 -8.89 -4.30 -11.32
C GLU A 17 -9.75 -3.34 -12.15
N THR A 18 -9.13 -2.53 -13.01
CA THR A 18 -9.78 -1.39 -13.68
C THR A 18 -10.28 -1.75 -15.08
N ALA A 19 -9.55 -2.58 -15.81
CA ALA A 19 -9.91 -3.15 -17.11
C ALA A 19 -9.17 -4.48 -17.24
N TRP A 20 -9.79 -5.53 -17.78
CA TRP A 20 -9.26 -6.91 -17.77
C TRP A 20 -7.73 -6.95 -17.89
N VAL A 21 -7.07 -7.44 -16.83
CA VAL A 21 -5.61 -7.48 -16.58
C VAL A 21 -4.90 -6.20 -16.11
N TRP A 22 -5.55 -5.08 -15.91
CA TRP A 22 -4.93 -3.87 -15.38
C TRP A 22 -5.29 -3.70 -13.90
N TYR A 23 -4.27 -3.74 -13.04
CA TYR A 23 -4.38 -3.46 -11.62
C TYR A 23 -3.92 -2.06 -11.29
N GLU A 24 -4.72 -1.41 -10.46
CA GLU A 24 -4.40 -0.16 -9.81
C GLU A 24 -4.30 -0.42 -8.31
N GLY A 25 -3.18 -0.06 -7.70
CA GLY A 25 -2.93 -0.19 -6.27
C GLY A 25 -2.82 1.18 -5.63
N HIS A 26 -3.48 1.37 -4.50
CA HIS A 26 -3.45 2.59 -3.70
C HIS A 26 -2.83 2.32 -2.34
N ALA A 27 -2.10 3.30 -1.81
CA ALA A 27 -1.59 3.28 -0.45
C ALA A 27 -1.63 4.67 0.19
N LYS A 28 -2.01 4.72 1.46
CA LYS A 28 -2.03 5.95 2.24
C LYS A 28 -1.60 5.73 3.69
N ALA A 29 -0.65 6.52 4.15
CA ALA A 29 -0.28 6.64 5.55
C ALA A 29 -0.83 7.96 6.12
N ALA A 30 -1.81 7.86 7.01
CA ALA A 30 -2.49 9.00 7.61
C ALA A 30 -1.99 9.36 9.02
N ALA A 31 -0.94 8.70 9.51
CA ALA A 31 -0.44 8.85 10.89
C ALA A 31 -1.48 8.55 11.98
N ASN A 32 -2.55 7.83 11.68
CA ASN A 32 -3.51 7.43 12.69
C ASN A 32 -2.97 6.28 13.54
N VAL A 33 -3.54 6.13 14.74
CA VAL A 33 -3.23 5.00 15.64
C VAL A 33 -4.18 3.86 15.32
N TYR A 34 -3.64 2.66 15.15
CA TYR A 34 -4.39 1.43 14.95
C TYR A 34 -3.75 0.30 15.76
N SER A 35 -4.56 -0.42 16.55
CA SER A 35 -4.07 -1.51 17.42
C SER A 35 -2.88 -1.09 18.31
N GLY A 36 -2.93 0.13 18.87
CA GLY A 36 -1.89 0.65 19.76
C GLY A 36 -0.62 1.18 19.10
N GLN A 37 -0.53 1.20 17.76
CA GLN A 37 0.63 1.73 17.04
C GLN A 37 0.23 2.80 16.02
N ARG A 38 1.09 3.79 15.82
CA ARG A 38 0.90 4.83 14.79
C ARG A 38 1.48 4.35 13.47
N ILE A 39 0.69 4.38 12.39
CA ILE A 39 1.15 4.00 11.05
C ILE A 39 1.74 5.22 10.35
N ILE A 40 3.05 5.23 10.11
CA ILE A 40 3.75 6.38 9.52
C ILE A 40 4.15 6.17 8.06
N GLN A 41 4.10 4.92 7.58
CA GLN A 41 4.36 4.62 6.17
C GLN A 41 3.53 3.42 5.74
N VAL A 42 2.98 3.50 4.53
CA VAL A 42 2.34 2.38 3.85
C VAL A 42 2.96 2.30 2.46
N CYS A 43 3.53 1.15 2.12
CA CYS A 43 4.12 0.89 0.81
C CYS A 43 3.38 -0.25 0.11
N ILE A 44 3.27 -0.13 -1.21
CA ILE A 44 2.73 -1.16 -2.10
C ILE A 44 3.73 -1.48 -3.20
N GLN A 45 3.71 -2.72 -3.66
CA GLN A 45 4.41 -3.15 -4.88
C GLN A 45 3.68 -4.34 -5.49
N PHE A 46 3.48 -4.31 -6.80
CA PHE A 46 3.04 -5.49 -7.52
C PHE A 46 4.23 -6.41 -7.79
N GLN A 47 4.06 -7.68 -7.46
CA GLN A 47 5.03 -8.73 -7.72
C GLN A 47 4.40 -9.89 -8.47
N ARG A 48 5.24 -10.56 -9.26
CA ARG A 48 4.93 -11.81 -9.96
C ARG A 48 6.11 -12.76 -9.77
N SER A 49 5.84 -13.98 -9.31
CA SER A 49 6.89 -14.96 -8.98
C SER A 49 7.98 -14.42 -8.04
N GLY A 50 7.60 -13.55 -7.09
CA GLY A 50 8.51 -12.90 -6.14
C GLY A 50 9.36 -11.76 -6.72
N VAL A 51 9.17 -11.39 -7.98
CA VAL A 51 9.86 -10.26 -8.64
C VAL A 51 8.91 -9.07 -8.73
N GLY A 52 9.39 -7.88 -8.35
CA GLY A 52 8.65 -6.64 -8.53
C GLY A 52 8.45 -6.31 -10.01
N ILE A 53 7.19 -6.25 -10.46
CA ILE A 53 6.83 -5.90 -11.85
C ILE A 53 6.44 -4.42 -12.00
N ALA A 54 6.29 -3.72 -10.87
CA ALA A 54 6.06 -2.30 -10.81
C ALA A 54 6.95 -1.67 -9.72
N ASP A 55 7.14 -0.35 -9.82
CA ASP A 55 7.82 0.42 -8.79
C ASP A 55 7.14 0.24 -7.44
N LYS A 56 7.96 0.06 -6.40
CA LYS A 56 7.48 0.15 -5.02
C LYS A 56 7.11 1.60 -4.73
N ARG A 57 5.84 1.84 -4.38
CA ARG A 57 5.32 3.17 -4.05
C ARG A 57 5.00 3.24 -2.57
N CYS A 58 5.41 4.33 -1.92
CA CYS A 58 5.25 4.52 -0.48
C CYS A 58 4.60 5.87 -0.17
N SER A 59 3.50 5.83 0.59
CA SER A 59 2.95 7.00 1.27
C SER A 59 3.59 7.09 2.65
N SER A 60 4.19 8.24 2.96
CA SER A 60 4.81 8.49 4.27
C SER A 60 4.17 9.71 4.91
N ALA A 61 3.66 9.52 6.13
CA ALA A 61 3.28 10.62 6.98
C ALA A 61 4.53 11.30 7.56
N SER A 62 4.42 12.59 7.86
CA SER A 62 5.50 13.38 8.43
C SER A 62 5.06 14.00 9.75
N SER A 63 6.04 14.31 10.60
CA SER A 63 5.82 15.05 11.83
C SER A 63 6.75 16.24 11.88
N ASN A 64 6.29 17.29 12.53
CA ASN A 64 7.10 18.47 12.87
C ASN A 64 7.44 18.55 14.36
N GLY A 65 7.22 17.46 15.11
CA GLY A 65 7.45 17.39 16.56
C GLY A 65 6.29 17.95 17.41
N SER A 66 5.26 18.53 16.79
CA SER A 66 4.03 18.98 17.48
C SER A 66 2.79 18.23 17.01
N TYR A 67 2.71 17.92 15.72
CA TYR A 67 1.63 17.13 15.15
C TYR A 67 2.10 16.32 13.95
N TRP A 68 1.30 15.31 13.61
CA TRP A 68 1.49 14.48 12.43
C TRP A 68 0.65 14.98 11.27
N SER A 69 1.24 15.01 10.08
CA SER A 69 0.58 15.29 8.81
C SER A 69 0.48 14.01 7.98
N SER A 70 -0.68 13.79 7.36
CA SER A 70 -0.91 12.66 6.45
C SER A 70 0.02 12.75 5.24
N GLY A 71 0.52 11.60 4.80
CA GLY A 71 1.16 11.46 3.49
C GLY A 71 0.13 11.54 2.35
N PRO A 72 0.61 11.75 1.10
CA PRO A 72 -0.24 11.70 -0.08
C PRO A 72 -0.78 10.27 -0.31
N ASP A 73 -1.90 10.15 -1.01
CA ASP A 73 -2.27 8.86 -1.62
C ASP A 73 -1.28 8.58 -2.76
N VAL A 74 -0.70 7.39 -2.77
CA VAL A 74 0.20 6.95 -3.84
C VAL A 74 -0.43 5.82 -4.62
N VAL A 75 -0.25 5.90 -5.94
CA VAL A 75 -0.80 4.93 -6.89
C VAL A 75 0.34 4.17 -7.56
N SER A 76 0.16 2.87 -7.75
CA SER A 76 1.00 2.01 -8.57
C SER A 76 0.12 1.23 -9.55
N TYR A 77 0.66 0.94 -10.73
CA TYR A 77 -0.07 0.22 -11.77
C TYR A 77 0.70 -1.02 -12.17
N ALA A 78 -0.01 -2.10 -12.49
CA ALA A 78 0.56 -3.31 -13.04
C ALA A 78 -0.40 -3.99 -14.02
N THR A 79 0.17 -4.60 -15.05
CA THR A 79 -0.57 -5.46 -15.98
C THR A 79 -0.39 -6.92 -15.62
N ASP A 80 -1.46 -7.70 -15.57
CA ASP A 80 -1.41 -9.14 -15.48
C ASP A 80 -0.94 -9.79 -16.77
N SER A 81 -0.61 -11.06 -16.66
CA SER A 81 -0.33 -11.95 -17.77
C SER A 81 -1.56 -12.81 -18.11
N LEU A 82 -1.84 -12.99 -19.40
CA LEU A 82 -3.08 -13.60 -19.91
C LEU A 82 -2.98 -15.12 -20.14
N GLY A 83 -1.81 -15.73 -19.95
CA GLY A 83 -1.62 -17.16 -20.13
C GLY A 83 -2.27 -17.99 -19.02
N PHE A 84 -2.75 -19.19 -19.38
CA PHE A 84 -3.47 -20.09 -18.46
C PHE A 84 -2.64 -20.52 -17.23
N ASP A 85 -1.32 -20.67 -17.41
CA ASP A 85 -0.37 -21.04 -16.35
C ASP A 85 0.57 -19.89 -15.96
N ASP A 86 0.27 -18.67 -16.39
CA ASP A 86 1.12 -17.54 -16.05
C ASP A 86 1.03 -17.21 -14.55
N PRO A 87 2.14 -16.82 -13.92
CA PRO A 87 2.15 -16.54 -12.49
C PRO A 87 1.28 -15.33 -12.15
N GLN A 88 0.52 -15.45 -11.07
CA GLN A 88 -0.42 -14.42 -10.64
C GLN A 88 0.30 -13.13 -10.25
N THR A 89 -0.32 -12.00 -10.61
CA THR A 89 0.07 -10.68 -10.10
C THR A 89 -0.50 -10.45 -8.70
N ILE A 90 0.37 -10.18 -7.73
CA ILE A 90 -0.01 -9.98 -6.32
C ILE A 90 0.49 -8.61 -5.86
N MET A 91 -0.39 -7.82 -5.23
CA MET A 91 0.03 -6.59 -4.55
C MET A 91 0.52 -6.92 -3.14
N TYR A 92 1.80 -6.68 -2.89
CA TYR A 92 2.40 -6.75 -1.58
C TYR A 92 2.28 -5.42 -0.86
N ILE A 93 2.02 -5.48 0.45
CA ILE A 93 1.79 -4.32 1.31
C ILE A 93 2.77 -4.38 2.48
N TRP A 94 3.44 -3.26 2.77
CA TRP A 94 4.27 -3.09 3.95
C TRP A 94 3.83 -1.86 4.74
N THR A 95 3.90 -1.94 6.07
CA THR A 95 3.65 -0.78 6.92
C THR A 95 4.81 -0.55 7.88
N THR A 96 5.18 0.72 8.07
CA THR A 96 6.04 1.14 9.16
C THR A 96 5.19 1.71 10.28
N ARG A 97 5.37 1.17 11.49
CA ARG A 97 4.58 1.52 12.67
C ARG A 97 5.49 1.92 13.82
N ILE A 98 5.08 2.92 14.58
CA ILE A 98 5.84 3.46 15.73
C ILE A 98 4.97 3.61 16.98
N ASN A 99 5.60 3.84 18.14
CA ASN A 99 4.89 4.20 19.36
C ASN A 99 4.10 5.51 19.12
N PRO A 100 2.78 5.55 19.41
CA PRO A 100 1.95 6.75 19.24
C PRO A 100 2.41 8.00 20.00
N GLN A 101 3.21 7.83 21.06
CA GLN A 101 3.77 8.89 21.89
C GLN A 101 4.95 9.62 21.24
N ILE A 102 5.48 9.10 20.13
CA ILE A 102 6.51 9.78 19.34
C ILE A 102 5.82 10.81 18.44
N LEU A 103 6.22 12.07 18.59
CA LEU A 103 5.91 13.17 17.70
C LEU A 103 7.06 13.36 16.73
#